data_AF-A0A367A2T7-F1
#
_entry.id   AF-A0A367A2T7-F1
#
_cell.length_a   1.000
_cell.length_b   1.000
_cell.length_c   1.000
_cell.angle_alpha   90.00
_cell.angle_beta   90.00
_cell.angle_gamma   90.00
#
_symmetry.space_group_name_H-M   'P 1'
#
loop_
_entity.id
_entity.type
_entity.pdbx_description
1 polymer ?
#
loop_
_entity_poly.entity_id
_entity_poly.type
_entity_poly.pdbx_seq_one_letter_code
_entity_poly.pdbx_strand_id
1 'polypeptide(L)' 'MEVSEYRPDMTYRARSVSLTGDDPVFQDVVVRFADGLLLVETGGAVRVFPMHRVLEVAELEPVEKVDADQVTVPVRVR' A
#
# COMPACT_ATOMS: atom_id res chain seq x y z
N MET A 1 2.45 11.32 -21.15
CA MET A 1 2.59 10.45 -19.97
C MET A 1 1.48 10.88 -19.03
N GLU A 2 0.39 10.13 -19.00
CA GLU A 2 -0.80 10.47 -18.23
C GLU A 2 -0.50 10.12 -16.76
N VAL A 3 -0.33 11.12 -15.91
CA VAL A 3 -0.20 10.89 -14.47
C VAL A 3 -1.61 10.65 -13.97
N SER A 4 -1.97 9.40 -13.71
CA SER A 4 -3.22 9.08 -13.02
C SER A 4 -3.28 9.94 -11.75
N GLU A 5 -4.34 10.73 -11.61
CA GLU A 5 -4.51 11.65 -10.49
C GLU A 5 -4.40 10.88 -9.17
N TYR A 6 -3.42 11.24 -8.36
CA TYR A 6 -3.21 10.63 -7.04
C TYR A 6 -4.38 11.00 -6.12
N ARG A 7 -5.01 9.99 -5.53
CA ARG A 7 -6.13 10.10 -4.60
C ARG A 7 -5.77 9.40 -3.30
N PRO A 8 -5.68 10.14 -2.17
CA PRO A 8 -5.28 9.56 -0.90
C PRO A 8 -6.25 8.47 -0.42
N ASP A 9 -7.54 8.58 -0.73
CA ASP A 9 -8.54 7.57 -0.30
C ASP A 9 -8.57 6.29 -1.13
N MET A 10 -7.71 6.20 -2.15
CA MET A 10 -7.67 5.10 -3.10
C MET A 10 -6.60 4.07 -2.76
N THR A 11 -6.82 2.84 -3.24
CA THR A 11 -5.87 1.73 -3.14
C THR A 11 -5.18 1.56 -4.48
N TYR A 12 -3.87 1.30 -4.44
CA TYR A 12 -3.04 1.18 -5.62
C TYR A 12 -2.30 -0.15 -5.61
N ARG A 13 -2.05 -0.71 -6.78
CA ARG A 13 -1.04 -1.74 -6.97
C ARG A 13 0.26 -1.02 -7.29
N ALA A 14 1.28 -1.24 -6.48
CA ALA A 14 2.62 -0.73 -6.72
C ALA A 14 3.51 -1.89 -7.17
N ARG A 15 4.26 -1.70 -8.25
CA ARG A 15 5.26 -2.69 -8.66
C ARG A 15 6.40 -2.78 -7.66
N SER A 16 6.81 -1.65 -7.08
CA SER A 16 7.77 -1.66 -5.99
C SER A 16 7.56 -0.53 -4.99
N VAL A 17 7.95 -0.79 -3.74
CA VAL A 17 8.06 0.20 -2.66
C VAL A 17 9.45 0.09 -2.04
N SER A 18 10.19 1.19 -2.05
CA SER A 18 11.51 1.32 -1.44
C SER A 18 11.42 2.22 -0.20
N LEU A 19 12.01 1.77 0.90
CA LEU A 19 12.04 2.50 2.17
C LEU A 19 13.46 2.91 2.55
N THR A 20 13.58 3.87 3.47
CA THR A 20 14.86 4.28 4.05
C THR A 20 15.39 3.22 5.03
N GLY A 21 16.71 3.04 5.03
CA GLY A 21 17.41 2.09 5.89
C GLY A 21 17.60 0.72 5.22
N ASP A 22 17.76 -0.32 6.04
CA ASP A 22 18.00 -1.70 5.60
C ASP A 22 16.69 -2.50 5.36
N ASP A 23 15.55 -1.81 5.20
CA ASP A 23 14.28 -2.48 4.90
C ASP A 23 14.31 -3.07 3.48
N PRO A 24 13.75 -4.28 3.28
CA PRO A 24 13.69 -4.89 1.96
C PRO A 24 12.78 -4.08 1.03
N VAL A 25 13.13 -4.07 -0.26
CA VAL A 25 12.24 -3.54 -1.30
C VAL A 25 11.03 -4.47 -1.42
N PHE A 26 9.83 -3.92 -1.26
CA PHE A 26 8.60 -4.66 -1.49
C PHE A 26 8.29 -4.67 -2.98
N GLN A 27 7.88 -5.81 -3.53
CA GLN A 27 7.55 -5.98 -4.94
C GLN A 27 6.12 -6.48 -5.11
N ASP A 28 5.46 -5.99 -6.15
CA ASP A 28 4.10 -6.37 -6.56
C ASP A 28 3.10 -6.34 -5.40
N VAL A 29 3.04 -5.19 -4.71
CA VAL A 29 2.27 -5.00 -3.48
C VAL A 29 1.06 -4.11 -3.69
N VAL A 30 0.09 -4.26 -2.81
CA VAL A 30 -1.03 -3.32 -2.73
C VAL A 30 -0.68 -2.26 -1.70
N VAL A 31 -0.88 -1.00 -2.03
CA VAL A 31 -0.61 0.13 -1.14
C VAL A 31 -1.81 1.04 -0.97
N ARG A 32 -1.89 1.65 0.20
CA ARG A 32 -2.82 2.74 0.48
C ARG A 32 -2.10 3.83 1.26
N PHE A 33 -2.39 5.07 0.91
CA PHE A 33 -1.84 6.23 1.58
C PHE A 33 -2.90 6.79 2.53
N ALA A 34 -2.59 6.98 3.81
CA ALA A 34 -3.56 7.51 4.76
C ALA A 34 -2.84 8.31 5.85
N ASP A 35 -3.23 9.57 6.05
CA ASP A 35 -2.77 10.40 7.18
C ASP A 35 -1.25 10.43 7.39
N GLY A 36 -0.48 10.55 6.30
CA GLY A 36 0.99 10.55 6.36
C GLY A 36 1.61 9.17 6.58
N LEU A 37 0.84 8.10 6.41
CA LEU A 37 1.27 6.71 6.44
C LEU A 37 1.10 6.05 5.06
N LEU A 38 1.98 5.09 4.80
CA LEU A 38 1.88 4.12 3.72
C LEU A 38 1.54 2.76 4.32
N LEU A 39 0.38 2.23 3.95
CA LEU A 39 -0.01 0.86 4.24
C LEU A 39 0.44 0.01 3.05
N VAL A 40 1.17 -1.07 3.31
CA VAL A 40 1.65 -2.02 2.31
C VAL A 40 1.09 -3.40 2.64
N GLU A 41 0.32 -3.97 1.73
CA GLU A 41 -0.24 -5.31 1.85
C GLU A 41 0.55 -6.30 0.98
N THR A 42 1.04 -7.35 1.64
CA THR A 42 1.85 -8.43 1.04
C THR A 42 1.32 -9.77 1.54
N GLY A 43 0.83 -10.64 0.65
CA GLY A 43 0.40 -11.99 1.02
C GLY A 43 -0.65 -12.04 2.13
N GLY A 44 -1.58 -11.07 2.17
CA GLY A 44 -2.63 -10.97 3.19
C GLY A 44 -2.19 -10.36 4.53
N ALA A 45 -0.94 -9.90 4.65
CA ALA A 45 -0.45 -9.16 5.80
C ALA A 45 -0.28 -7.68 5.46
N VAL A 46 -0.78 -6.80 6.34
CA VAL A 46 -0.64 -5.34 6.20
C VAL A 46 0.49 -4.85 7.10
N ARG A 47 1.43 -4.11 6.52
CA ARG A 47 2.49 -3.38 7.21
C ARG A 47 2.25 -1.87 7.06
N VAL A 48 2.64 -1.11 8.06
CA VAL A 48 2.42 0.34 8.10
C VAL A 48 3.75 1.04 8.25
N PHE A 49 4.03 1.98 7.36
CA PHE A 49 5.24 2.77 7.35
C PHE A 49 4.90 4.25 7.35
N PRO A 50 5.62 5.10 8.10
CA PRO A 50 5.43 6.53 7.99
C PRO A 50 6.00 7.04 6.65
N MET A 51 5.32 8.00 6.01
CA MET A 51 5.68 8.51 4.68
C MET A 51 7.10 9.09 4.60
N HIS A 52 7.63 9.64 5.70
CA HIS A 52 9.01 10.16 5.73
C HIS A 52 10.08 9.05 5.59
N ARG A 53 9.69 7.78 5.70
CA ARG A 53 10.56 6.63 5.42
C ARG A 53 10.42 6.09 4.00
N VAL A 54 9.47 6.57 3.21
CA VAL A 54 9.25 6.10 1.84
C VAL A 54 10.20 6.85 0.91
N LEU A 55 11.09 6.12 0.24
CA LEU A 55 12.00 6.68 -0.76
C LEU A 55 11.32 6.77 -2.12
N GLU A 56 10.66 5.70 -2.53
CA GLU A 56 10.04 5.59 -3.85
C GLU A 56 8.89 4.59 -3.82
N VAL A 57 7.83 4.90 -4.57
CA VAL A 57 6.77 3.97 -4.92
C VAL A 57 6.63 4.00 -6.45
N ALA A 58 6.99 2.90 -7.11
CA ALA A 58 7.06 2.84 -8.57
C ALA A 58 5.83 2.13 -9.17
N GLU A 59 5.42 2.62 -10.34
CA GLU A 59 4.33 2.05 -11.15
C GLU A 59 3.05 1.84 -10.34
N LEU A 60 2.46 2.96 -9.88
CA LEU A 60 1.17 2.98 -9.19
C LEU A 60 0.02 2.81 -10.17
N GLU A 61 -0.66 1.67 -10.09
CA GLU A 61 -1.90 1.41 -10.83
C GLU A 61 -3.09 1.49 -9.87
N PRO A 62 -4.10 2.33 -10.14
CA PRO A 62 -5.30 2.37 -9.31
C PRO A 62 -6.00 1.00 -9.34
N VAL A 63 -6.27 0.44 -8.17
CA VAL A 63 -7.13 -0.73 -8.04
C VAL A 63 -8.52 -0.21 -7.79
N GLU A 64 -9.40 -0.33 -8.79
CA GLU A 64 -10.83 -0.17 -8.53
C GLU A 64 -11.19 -1.13 -7.41
N LYS A 65 -11.66 -0.58 -6.28
CA LYS A 65 -12.30 -1.39 -5.25
C LYS A 65 -13.47 -2.10 -5.93
N VAL A 66 -13.28 -3.35 -6.33
CA VAL A 66 -14.42 -4.27 -6.40
C VAL A 66 -14.97 -4.28 -4.99
N ASP A 67 -16.22 -3.86 -4.80
CA ASP A 67 -16.91 -3.81 -3.51
C ASP A 67 -16.63 -5.08 -2.71
N ALA A 68 -15.61 -5.01 -1.84
CA ALA A 68 -15.28 -6.07 -0.90
C ALA A 68 -16.09 -5.77 0.35
N ASP A 69 -17.41 -5.92 0.22
CA ASP A 69 -18.36 -5.83 1.32
C ASP A 69 -18.13 -6.90 2.40
N GLN A 70 -17.11 -7.77 2.27
CA GLN A 70 -16.75 -8.77 3.27
C GLN A 70 -15.24 -9.09 3.23
N VAL A 71 -14.41 -8.29 3.90
CA VAL A 71 -13.11 -8.78 4.39
C VAL A 71 -13.26 -9.06 5.88
N THR A 72 -13.66 -10.29 6.21
CA THR A 72 -13.73 -10.77 7.59
C THR A 72 -12.31 -11.13 8.05
N VAL A 73 -11.70 -10.27 8.88
CA VAL A 73 -10.40 -10.55 9.50
C VAL A 73 -10.63 -11.34 10.80
N PRO A 74 -10.10 -12.57 10.96
CA PRO A 74 -10.18 -13.28 12.22
C PRO A 74 -9.16 -12.70 13.22
N VAL A 75 -9.64 -11.93 14.20
CA VAL A 75 -8.82 -11.48 15.33
C VAL A 75 -8.80 -12.57 16.40
N ARG A 76 -7.62 -13.08 16.76
CA ARG A 76 -7.44 -13.88 17.99
C ARG A 76 -7.12 -12.94 19.14
N VAL A 77 -8.06 -12.83 20.08
CA VAL A 77 -7.83 -12.17 21.38
C VAL A 77 -7.24 -13.22 22.33
N ARG A 78 -6.11 -12.89 22.98
CA ARG A 78 -5.55 -13.64 24.11
C ARG A 78 -5.91 -12.96 25.41
#